data_AF-A0A7W8X127-F1
#
_entry.id   AF-A0A7W8X127-F1
#
_cell.length_a   1.000
_cell.length_b   1.000
_cell.length_c   1.000
_cell.angle_alpha   90.00
_cell.angle_beta   90.00
_cell.angle_gamma   90.00
#
_symmetry.space_group_name_H-M   'P 1'
#
loop_
_entity.id
_entity.type
_entity.pdbx_description
1 polymer ?
#
loop_
_entity_poly.entity_id
_entity_poly.type
_entity_poly.pdbx_seq_one_letter_code
_entity_poly.pdbx_strand_id
1 'polypeptide(L)'
;MDLSLFYQRRRYVALLDLIDQLPRTSRYFEAMSKDPEFIQARLEIEESRTDDEEDNTPEWHPSITEFGLTEQLLRELLHSIQEGNMIAMRAAGGKPPKPKPFPAPFDPLAEARAEREIEHVAGLAEMFGFKRSDVTLKPPKN
;
A
#
# COMPACT_ATOMS: atom_id res chain seq x y z
N MET A 1 23.50 -2.23 19.95
CA MET A 1 22.83 -1.21 20.76
C MET A 1 21.80 -1.93 21.62
N ASP A 2 21.73 -1.66 22.92
CA ASP A 2 20.82 -2.38 23.83
C ASP A 2 19.55 -1.54 24.09
N LEU A 3 18.42 -2.00 23.53
CA LEU A 3 17.12 -1.35 23.63
C LEU A 3 16.59 -1.32 25.07
N SER A 4 16.90 -2.36 25.85
CA SER A 4 16.46 -2.47 27.24
C SER A 4 17.03 -1.33 28.09
N LEU A 5 18.26 -0.93 27.80
CA LEU A 5 18.97 0.17 28.44
C LEU A 5 18.35 1.54 28.11
N PHE A 6 17.86 1.75 26.88
CA PHE A 6 17.20 2.99 26.49
C PHE A 6 15.82 3.15 27.15
N TYR A 7 15.08 2.04 27.25
CA TYR A 7 13.81 2.00 27.96
C TYR A 7 13.97 2.28 29.46
N GLN A 8 14.92 1.59 30.12
CA GLN A 8 15.22 1.79 31.54
C GLN A 8 15.67 3.23 31.83
N ARG A 9 16.44 3.83 30.92
CA ARG A 9 16.91 5.22 31.02
C ARG A 9 15.87 6.26 30.57
N ARG A 10 14.63 5.86 30.29
CA ARG A 10 13.53 6.72 29.86
C ARG A 10 13.87 7.60 28.65
N ARG A 11 14.72 7.10 27.75
CA ARG A 11 15.11 7.80 26.52
C ARG A 11 14.09 7.53 25.41
N TYR A 12 12.84 7.90 25.65
CA TYR A 12 11.73 7.58 24.76
C TYR A 12 11.86 8.25 23.39
N VAL A 13 12.38 9.48 23.35
CA VAL A 13 12.61 10.21 22.09
C VAL A 13 13.58 9.44 21.19
N ALA A 14 14.70 8.96 21.73
CA ALA A 14 15.67 8.17 20.96
C ALA A 14 15.12 6.81 20.51
N LEU A 15 14.14 6.24 21.22
CA LEU A 15 13.44 5.03 20.79
C LEU A 15 12.47 5.33 19.65
N LEU A 16 11.77 6.46 19.68
CA LEU A 16 10.91 6.91 18.60
C LEU A 16 11.73 7.24 17.34
N ASP A 17 12.82 7.97 17.47
CA ASP A 17 13.74 8.26 16.35
C ASP A 17 14.28 6.97 15.71
N LEU A 18 14.53 5.94 16.52
CA LEU A 18 14.96 4.64 16.02
C LEU A 18 13.86 3.94 15.22
N ILE A 19 12.62 4.00 15.70
CA ILE A 19 11.45 3.44 15.00
C ILE A 19 11.27 4.13 13.64
N ASP A 20 11.43 5.47 13.59
CA ASP A 20 11.30 6.25 12.36
C ASP A 20 12.40 5.93 11.33
N GLN A 21 13.57 5.48 11.78
CA GLN A 21 14.69 5.08 10.93
C GLN A 21 14.66 3.61 10.52
N LEU A 22 13.68 2.82 10.98
CA LEU A 22 13.60 1.42 10.59
C LEU A 22 13.30 1.28 9.09
N PRO A 23 13.92 0.30 8.41
CA PRO A 23 13.55 -0.04 7.04
C PRO A 23 12.07 -0.43 6.95
N ARG A 24 11.41 -0.08 5.84
CA ARG A 24 10.00 -0.45 5.56
C ARG A 24 9.76 -1.97 5.56
N THR A 25 10.81 -2.76 5.33
CA THR A 25 10.79 -4.23 5.35
C THR A 25 10.99 -4.82 6.76
N SER A 26 11.06 -3.98 7.80
CA SER A 26 11.19 -4.48 9.17
C SER A 26 9.91 -5.15 9.66
N ARG A 27 10.06 -6.10 10.59
CA ARG A 27 8.94 -6.78 11.26
C ARG A 27 7.98 -5.83 11.98
N TYR A 28 8.46 -4.65 12.37
CA TYR A 28 7.62 -3.61 12.96
C TYR A 28 6.55 -3.14 11.96
N PHE A 29 6.94 -2.79 10.74
CA PHE A 29 5.98 -2.36 9.71
C PHE A 29 5.05 -3.48 9.28
N GLU A 30 5.53 -4.73 9.26
CA GLU A 30 4.66 -5.89 9.02
C GLU A 30 3.57 -5.99 10.10
N ALA A 31 3.94 -5.93 11.38
CA ALA A 31 2.98 -5.98 12.48
C ALA A 31 2.00 -4.80 12.42
N MET A 32 2.50 -3.59 12.13
CA MET A 32 1.70 -2.39 11.98
C MET A 32 0.72 -2.50 10.80
N SER A 33 1.13 -3.06 9.66
CA SER A 33 0.26 -3.25 8.49
C SER A 33 -0.89 -4.22 8.72
N LYS A 34 -0.77 -5.12 9.71
CA LYS A 34 -1.79 -6.10 10.09
C LYS A 34 -2.69 -5.59 11.22
N ASP A 35 -2.40 -4.43 11.78
CA ASP A 35 -3.18 -3.83 12.87
C ASP A 35 -4.47 -3.20 12.30
N PRO A 36 -5.67 -3.63 12.74
CA PRO A 36 -6.93 -3.11 12.23
C PRO A 36 -7.11 -1.61 12.45
N GLU A 37 -6.63 -1.05 13.56
CA GLU A 37 -6.75 0.39 13.84
C GLU A 37 -5.89 1.20 12.87
N PHE A 38 -4.68 0.71 12.58
CA PHE A 38 -3.77 1.33 11.63
C PHE A 38 -4.30 1.29 10.20
N ILE A 39 -4.91 0.16 9.80
CA ILE A 39 -5.57 0.00 8.49
C ILE A 39 -6.70 1.04 8.34
N GLN A 40 -7.57 1.16 9.35
CA GLN A 40 -8.68 2.12 9.32
C GLN A 40 -8.20 3.56 9.22
N ALA A 41 -7.24 3.96 10.05
CA ALA A 41 -6.67 5.32 10.01
C ALA A 41 -6.01 5.64 8.65
N ARG A 42 -5.36 4.66 8.02
CA ARG A 42 -4.74 4.85 6.70
C ARG A 42 -5.78 4.98 5.58
N LEU A 43 -6.88 4.23 5.64
CA LEU A 43 -8.00 4.37 4.70
C LEU A 43 -8.65 5.76 4.79
N GLU A 44 -8.85 6.29 6.00
CA GLU A 44 -9.40 7.64 6.20
C GLU A 44 -8.50 8.73 5.61
N ILE A 45 -7.17 8.59 5.75
CA ILE A 45 -6.20 9.52 5.14
C ILE A 45 -6.22 9.43 3.61
N GLU A 46 -6.36 8.23 3.05
CA GLU A 46 -6.44 8.02 1.59
C GLU A 46 -7.76 8.57 1.02
N GLU A 47 -8.89 8.38 1.70
CA GLU A 47 -10.19 8.98 1.33
C GLU A 47 -10.14 10.51 1.33
N SER A 48 -9.36 11.12 2.24
CA SER A 48 -9.17 12.58 2.27
C SER A 48 -8.29 13.11 1.12
N ARG A 49 -7.56 12.24 0.43
CA ARG A 49 -6.76 12.54 -0.77
C ARG A 49 -7.57 12.18 -2.00
N THR A 50 -8.50 13.05 -2.35
CA THR A 50 -9.28 12.96 -3.59
C THR A 50 -8.37 13.26 -4.78
N ASP A 51 -7.63 12.29 -5.30
CA ASP A 51 -7.02 12.37 -6.64
C ASP A 51 -6.78 10.96 -7.21
N ASP A 52 -7.34 10.76 -8.40
CA ASP A 52 -7.12 9.68 -9.37
C ASP A 52 -7.64 8.25 -9.05
N GLU A 53 -8.82 7.95 -9.59
CA GLU A 53 -9.29 6.59 -9.90
C GLU A 53 -8.27 5.89 -10.83
N GLU A 54 -7.55 4.89 -10.31
CA GLU A 54 -6.69 4.00 -11.11
C GLU A 54 -7.26 2.58 -11.13
N ASP A 55 -7.28 1.97 -12.32
CA ASP A 55 -7.84 0.65 -12.65
C ASP A 55 -7.49 -0.43 -11.60
N ASN A 56 -8.49 -0.81 -10.79
CA ASN A 56 -8.46 -1.93 -9.85
C ASN A 56 -8.44 -3.29 -10.57
N THR A 57 -7.39 -3.56 -11.34
CA THR A 57 -7.04 -4.93 -11.71
C THR A 57 -6.19 -5.53 -10.60
N PRO A 58 -6.50 -6.74 -10.07
CA PRO A 58 -5.65 -7.38 -9.09
C PRO A 58 -4.31 -7.76 -9.76
N GLU A 59 -3.33 -6.87 -9.66
CA GLU A 59 -1.95 -7.14 -10.00
C GLU A 59 -1.36 -8.07 -8.93
N TRP A 60 -0.62 -9.07 -9.38
CA TRP A 60 0.05 -10.01 -8.48
C TRP A 60 1.00 -9.24 -7.55
N HIS A 61 0.87 -9.44 -6.24
CA HIS A 61 1.70 -8.81 -5.20
C HIS A 61 2.50 -9.88 -4.45
N PRO A 62 3.83 -9.76 -4.33
CA PRO A 62 4.64 -10.71 -3.55
C PRO A 62 4.28 -10.66 -2.06
N SER A 63 4.47 -11.76 -1.32
CA SER A 63 4.27 -11.75 0.14
C SER A 63 5.30 -10.82 0.82
N ILE A 64 4.90 -10.11 1.90
CA ILE A 64 5.83 -9.32 2.73
C ILE A 64 6.99 -10.18 3.25
N THR A 65 6.80 -11.49 3.47
CA THR A 65 7.86 -12.42 3.89
C THR A 65 8.91 -12.68 2.82
N GLU A 66 8.57 -12.47 1.55
CA GLU A 66 9.45 -12.63 0.40
C GLU A 66 10.04 -11.29 -0.06
N PHE A 67 9.54 -10.17 0.49
CA PHE A 67 9.94 -8.82 0.12
C PHE A 67 10.98 -8.27 1.11
N GLY A 68 12.23 -8.71 0.92
CA GLY A 68 13.37 -8.23 1.68
C GLY A 68 13.89 -6.87 1.21
N LEU A 69 14.97 -6.42 1.86
CA LEU A 69 15.66 -5.17 1.50
C LEU A 69 16.18 -5.19 0.05
N THR A 70 16.64 -6.36 -0.41
CA THR A 70 17.15 -6.55 -1.77
C THR A 70 16.06 -6.33 -2.82
N GLU A 71 14.88 -6.88 -2.60
CA GLU A 71 13.71 -6.75 -3.46
C GLU A 71 13.21 -5.30 -3.49
N GLN A 72 13.23 -4.62 -2.34
CA GLN A 72 12.91 -3.20 -2.25
C GLN A 72 13.88 -2.35 -3.08
N LEU A 73 15.19 -2.55 -2.91
CA LEU A 73 16.21 -1.79 -3.66
C LEU A 73 16.14 -2.05 -5.16
N LEU A 74 15.87 -3.30 -5.57
CA LEU A 74 15.67 -3.64 -6.98
C LEU A 74 14.43 -2.96 -7.56
N ARG A 75 13.33 -2.89 -6.80
CA ARG A 75 12.12 -2.17 -7.21
C ARG A 75 12.37 -0.67 -7.34
N GLU A 76 13.07 -0.05 -6.40
CA GLU A 76 13.42 1.38 -6.46
C GLU A 76 14.32 1.67 -7.68
N LEU A 77 15.29 0.80 -7.97
CA LEU A 77 16.12 0.91 -9.17
C LEU A 77 15.29 0.79 -10.45
N LEU A 78 14.39 -0.20 -10.55
CA LEU A 78 13.52 -0.36 -11.70
C LEU A 78 12.61 0.86 -11.93
N HIS A 79 12.07 1.43 -10.85
CA HIS A 79 11.31 2.67 -10.90
C HIS A 79 12.13 3.83 -11.45
N SER A 80 13.35 4.04 -10.93
CA SER A 80 14.24 5.10 -11.40
C SER A 80 14.60 4.97 -12.89
N ILE A 81 14.76 3.74 -13.38
CA ILE A 81 15.03 3.45 -14.80
C ILE A 81 13.81 3.77 -15.66
N GLN A 82 12.59 3.40 -15.23
CA GLN A 82 11.37 3.74 -15.94
C GLN A 82 11.15 5.26 -16.01
N GLU A 83 11.39 5.97 -14.90
CA GLU A 83 11.33 7.43 -14.87
C GLU A 83 12.33 8.06 -15.84
N GLY A 84 13.58 7.57 -15.84
CA GLY A 84 14.61 8.00 -16.79
C GLY A 84 14.18 7.80 -18.25
N ASN A 85 13.59 6.66 -18.58
CA ASN A 85 13.07 6.37 -19.92
C ASN A 85 11.91 7.29 -20.31
N MET A 86 10.99 7.58 -19.39
CA MET A 86 9.88 8.52 -19.64
C MET A 86 10.39 9.94 -19.90
N ILE A 87 11.40 10.39 -19.14
CA ILE A 87 12.03 11.70 -19.34
C ILE A 87 12.69 11.74 -20.73
N ALA A 88 13.43 10.70 -21.10
CA ALA A 88 14.07 10.59 -22.42
C ALA A 88 13.03 10.60 -23.56
N MET A 89 11.92 9.88 -23.41
CA MET A 89 10.82 9.88 -24.40
C MET A 89 10.17 11.26 -24.54
N ARG A 90 9.94 11.98 -23.42
CA ARG A 90 9.43 13.36 -23.46
C ARG A 90 10.41 14.30 -24.16
N ALA A 91 11.70 14.18 -23.87
CA ALA A 91 12.74 14.98 -24.51
C ALA A 91 12.84 14.73 -26.02
N ALA A 92 12.55 13.50 -26.46
CA ALA A 92 12.46 13.13 -27.88
C ALA A 92 11.13 13.51 -28.55
N GLY A 93 10.21 14.19 -27.86
CA GLY A 93 8.91 14.61 -28.39
C GLY A 93 7.82 13.53 -28.38
N GLY A 94 8.06 12.39 -27.74
CA GLY A 94 7.07 11.33 -27.55
C GLY A 94 6.13 11.60 -26.38
N LYS A 95 4.92 11.00 -26.42
CA LYS A 95 4.00 10.97 -25.28
C LYS A 95 4.29 9.70 -24.46
N PRO A 96 4.89 9.79 -23.26
CA PRO A 96 5.17 8.61 -22.47
C PRO A 96 3.86 7.94 -22.01
N PRO A 97 3.83 6.61 -21.90
CA PRO A 97 2.73 5.92 -21.23
C PRO A 97 2.64 6.35 -19.76
N LYS A 98 1.45 6.26 -19.15
CA LYS A 98 1.31 6.46 -17.71
C LYS A 98 2.19 5.42 -16.98
N PRO A 99 3.02 5.83 -16.01
CA PRO A 99 3.83 4.87 -15.25
C PRO A 99 2.90 3.96 -14.48
N LYS A 100 2.97 2.65 -14.75
CA LYS A 100 2.34 1.66 -13.88
C LYS A 100 3.27 1.39 -12.72
N PRO A 101 2.83 1.56 -11.46
CA PRO A 101 3.66 1.21 -10.32
C PRO A 101 4.01 -0.28 -10.35
N PHE A 102 5.27 -0.63 -10.09
CA PHE A 102 5.62 -2.04 -9.93
C PHE A 102 4.88 -2.59 -8.71
N PRO A 103 4.42 -3.86 -8.74
CA PRO A 103 3.64 -4.44 -7.66
C PRO A 103 4.41 -4.34 -6.34
N ALA A 104 3.76 -3.71 -5.36
CA ALA A 104 4.22 -3.69 -3.97
C ALA A 104 3.95 -5.06 -3.33
N PRO A 105 4.63 -5.40 -2.22
CA PRO A 105 4.23 -6.57 -1.45
C PRO A 105 2.78 -6.45 -0.98
N PHE A 106 2.14 -7.60 -0.76
CA PHE A 106 0.74 -7.76 -0.37
C PHE A 106 0.39 -6.77 0.74
N ASP A 107 -0.43 -5.77 0.41
CA ASP A 107 -0.89 -4.74 1.34
C ASP A 107 -2.23 -5.20 1.90
N PRO A 108 -2.37 -5.47 3.21
CA PRO A 108 -3.66 -5.72 3.85
C PRO A 108 -4.68 -4.60 3.60
N LEU A 109 -4.18 -3.40 3.24
CA LEU A 109 -4.99 -2.27 2.79
C LEU A 109 -5.73 -2.54 1.48
N ALA A 110 -5.21 -3.39 0.59
CA ALA A 110 -5.88 -3.75 -0.67
C ALA A 110 -7.10 -4.64 -0.40
N GLU A 111 -7.00 -5.58 0.54
CA GLU A 111 -8.13 -6.39 1.01
C GLU A 111 -9.17 -5.51 1.71
N ALA A 112 -8.74 -4.63 2.60
CA ALA A 112 -9.63 -3.69 3.27
C ALA A 112 -10.30 -2.70 2.29
N ARG A 113 -9.60 -2.28 1.22
CA ARG A 113 -10.20 -1.48 0.12
C ARG A 113 -11.28 -2.28 -0.62
N ALA A 114 -11.00 -3.53 -0.98
CA ALA A 114 -11.97 -4.37 -1.66
C ALA A 114 -13.22 -4.61 -0.81
N GLU A 115 -13.07 -4.86 0.49
CA GLU A 115 -14.21 -5.01 1.41
C GLU A 115 -15.05 -3.73 1.52
N ARG A 116 -14.40 -2.57 1.59
CA ARG A 116 -15.06 -1.26 1.70
C ARG A 116 -15.73 -0.85 0.38
N GLU A 117 -15.15 -1.20 -0.76
CA GLU A 117 -15.76 -1.03 -2.08
C GLU A 117 -17.01 -1.91 -2.22
N ILE A 118 -16.96 -3.15 -1.73
CA ILE A 118 -18.14 -4.03 -1.66
C ILE A 118 -19.23 -3.42 -0.76
N GLU A 119 -18.86 -2.85 0.39
CA GLU A 119 -19.81 -2.18 1.28
C GLU A 119 -20.43 -0.93 0.66
N HIS A 120 -19.64 -0.11 -0.03
CA HIS A 120 -20.12 1.08 -0.73
C HIS A 120 -21.06 0.73 -1.89
N VAL A 121 -20.70 -0.27 -2.70
CA VAL A 121 -21.55 -0.77 -3.80
C VAL A 121 -22.83 -1.41 -3.24
N ALA A 122 -22.75 -2.13 -2.13
CA ALA A 122 -23.93 -2.67 -1.45
C ALA A 122 -24.86 -1.56 -0.93
N GLY A 123 -24.30 -0.50 -0.32
CA GLY A 123 -25.08 0.66 0.13
C GLY A 123 -25.77 1.39 -1.02
N LEU A 124 -25.08 1.60 -2.15
CA LEU A 124 -25.68 2.16 -3.35
C LEU A 124 -26.78 1.26 -3.93
N ALA A 125 -26.53 -0.05 -4.00
CA ALA A 125 -27.51 -1.02 -4.50
C ALA A 125 -28.79 -1.04 -3.64
N GLU A 126 -28.67 -0.93 -2.32
CA GLU A 126 -29.81 -0.81 -1.39
C GLU A 126 -30.64 0.47 -1.64
N MET A 127 -29.99 1.61 -1.95
CA MET A 127 -30.71 2.85 -2.31
C MET A 127 -31.56 2.70 -3.57
N PHE A 128 -31.17 1.80 -4.49
CA PHE A 128 -31.93 1.47 -5.70
C PHE A 128 -32.86 0.25 -5.52
N GLY A 129 -33.02 -0.26 -4.29
CA GLY A 129 -33.94 -1.34 -3.96
C GLY A 129 -33.44 -2.76 -4.27
N PHE A 130 -32.15 -2.91 -4.55
CA PHE A 130 -31.51 -4.22 -4.70
C PHE A 130 -31.14 -4.80 -3.34
N LYS A 131 -31.09 -6.14 -3.23
CA LYS A 131 -30.65 -6.81 -2.00
C LYS A 131 -29.14 -7.00 -2.04
N ARG A 132 -28.49 -6.98 -0.86
CA ARG A 132 -27.06 -7.25 -0.71
C ARG A 132 -26.60 -8.59 -1.32
N SER A 133 -27.50 -9.56 -1.45
CA SER A 133 -27.27 -10.85 -2.12
C SER A 133 -27.12 -10.76 -3.64
N ASP A 134 -27.56 -9.67 -4.25
CA ASP A 134 -27.60 -9.51 -5.71
C ASP A 134 -26.30 -8.89 -6.26
N VAL A 135 -25.45 -8.35 -5.38
CA VAL A 135 -24.14 -7.79 -5.73
C VAL A 135 -23.08 -8.89 -5.63
N THR A 136 -22.78 -9.56 -6.75
CA THR A 136 -21.68 -10.53 -6.83
C THR A 136 -20.41 -9.85 -7.35
N LEU A 137 -19.58 -9.33 -6.46
CA LEU A 137 -18.20 -8.98 -6.79
C LEU A 137 -17.33 -10.25 -6.63
N LYS A 138 -16.60 -10.60 -7.68
CA LYS A 138 -15.73 -11.78 -7.70
C LYS A 138 -14.62 -11.56 -6.67
N PRO A 139 -14.43 -12.44 -5.67
CA PRO A 139 -13.37 -12.27 -4.69
C PRO A 139 -12.00 -12.27 -5.39
N PRO A 140 -11.02 -11.49 -4.89
CA PRO A 140 -9.67 -11.51 -5.43
C PRO A 140 -9.14 -12.96 -5.35
N LYS A 141 -8.63 -13.46 -6.48
CA LYS A 141 -7.98 -14.78 -6.50
C LYS A 141 -6.64 -14.64 -5.79
N ASN A 142 -6.45 -15.47 -4.75
CA ASN A 142 -5.17 -15.70 -4.07
C ASN A 142 -4.02 -15.98 -5.06
#